data_AF-A0A6G2W0G9-F1
#
_entry.id   AF-A0A6G2W0G9-F1
#
_cell.length_a   1.000
_cell.length_b   1.000
_cell.length_c   1.000
_cell.angle_alpha   90.00
_cell.angle_beta   90.00
_cell.angle_gamma   90.00
#
_symmetry.space_group_name_H-M   'P 1'
#
loop_
_entity.id
_entity.type
_entity.pdbx_description
1 polymer ?
#
loop_
_entity_poly.entity_id
_entity_poly.type
_entity_poly.pdbx_seq_one_letter_code
_entity_poly.pdbx_strand_id
1 'polypeptide(L)'
;RVATRLADPLRSARSWRPARRDDLEEVAGRAGLRPDGSGRVSCPFGYADTDSAVRGLLSTGLFDAAIAATDAKQVDKELTEALHRHRRPDGTVWMPNVFRYLIARVP
;
A
#
# COMPACT_ATOMS: atom_id res chain seq x y z
N ARG A 1 -8.57 26.83 9.15
CA ARG A 1 -7.21 26.35 9.53
C ARG A 1 -7.17 24.83 9.82
N VAL A 2 -8.02 24.01 9.19
CA VAL A 2 -8.00 22.53 9.30
C VAL A 2 -7.33 21.89 8.08
N ALA A 3 -7.56 22.44 6.88
CA ALA A 3 -6.97 21.97 5.62
C ALA A 3 -5.43 21.88 5.64
N THR A 4 -4.75 22.74 6.40
CA THR A 4 -3.29 22.74 6.50
C THR A 4 -2.73 21.54 7.30
N ARG A 5 -3.52 20.94 8.21
CA ARG A 5 -3.12 19.76 9.00
C ARG A 5 -3.27 18.44 8.25
N LEU A 6 -4.18 18.36 7.27
CA LEU A 6 -4.41 17.15 6.47
C LEU A 6 -3.32 16.93 5.42
N ALA A 7 -2.60 17.99 5.05
CA ALA A 7 -1.47 17.93 4.12
C ALA A 7 -0.12 17.74 4.85
N ASP A 8 -0.11 17.66 6.17
CA ASP A 8 1.13 17.45 6.92
C ASP A 8 1.61 16.03 6.61
N PRO A 9 2.84 15.86 6.09
CA PRO A 9 3.34 14.54 5.75
C PRO A 9 3.30 13.65 7.00
N LEU A 10 2.72 12.44 6.88
CA LEU A 10 2.89 11.40 7.90
C LEU A 10 4.38 11.39 8.29
N ARG A 11 4.71 11.27 9.59
CA ARG A 11 6.10 11.40 10.06
C ARG A 11 7.10 10.45 9.33
N SER A 12 6.60 9.42 8.65
CA SER A 12 7.33 8.51 7.74
C SER A 12 7.65 9.08 6.35
N ALA A 13 6.92 10.07 5.84
CA ALA A 13 7.08 10.63 4.51
C ALA A 13 8.40 11.40 4.33
N ARG A 14 8.99 11.95 5.40
CA ARG A 14 10.32 12.58 5.33
C ARG A 14 11.46 11.59 5.06
N SER A 15 11.27 10.30 5.37
CA SER A 15 12.23 9.22 5.08
C SER A 15 11.84 8.37 3.88
N TRP A 16 10.67 8.62 3.28
CA TRP A 16 10.20 7.82 2.17
C TRP A 16 10.99 8.16 0.91
N ARG A 17 11.63 7.14 0.34
CA ARG A 17 12.14 7.16 -1.04
C ARG A 17 11.56 5.98 -1.81
N PRO A 18 11.42 6.08 -3.13
CA PRO A 18 11.11 4.93 -3.97
C PRO A 18 12.13 3.80 -3.75
N ALA A 19 11.64 2.57 -3.75
CA ALA A 19 12.49 1.39 -3.73
C ALA A 19 13.33 1.35 -5.02
N ARG A 20 14.65 1.20 -4.89
CA ARG A 20 15.58 0.97 -5.98
C ARG A 20 15.64 -0.50 -6.33
N ARG A 21 16.19 -0.79 -7.52
CA ARG A 21 16.33 -2.14 -8.05
C ARG A 21 16.93 -3.11 -7.04
N ASP A 22 17.97 -2.69 -6.32
CA ASP A 22 18.83 -3.58 -5.53
C ASP A 22 18.63 -3.42 -4.00
N ASP A 23 17.62 -2.66 -3.57
CA ASP A 23 17.39 -2.37 -2.14
C ASP A 23 17.19 -3.64 -1.30
N LEU A 24 16.57 -4.69 -1.85
CA LEU A 24 16.38 -5.96 -1.13
C LEU A 24 17.70 -6.71 -0.93
N GLU A 25 18.54 -6.77 -1.96
CA GLU A 25 19.86 -7.39 -1.91
C GLU A 25 20.76 -6.67 -0.92
N GLU A 26 20.74 -5.34 -0.92
CA GLU A 26 21.49 -4.53 0.04
C GLU A 26 21.03 -4.78 1.48
N VAL A 27 19.71 -4.88 1.72
CA VAL A 27 19.16 -5.23 3.04
C VAL A 27 19.62 -6.62 3.47
N ALA A 28 19.56 -7.61 2.58
CA ALA A 28 20.01 -8.98 2.88
C ALA A 28 21.51 -9.05 3.20
N GLY A 29 22.34 -8.35 2.42
CA GLY A 29 23.78 -8.25 2.67
C GLY A 29 24.10 -7.61 4.02
N ARG A 30 23.41 -6.52 4.39
CA ARG A 30 23.55 -5.90 5.72
C ARG A 30 23.10 -6.81 6.85
N ALA A 31 22.18 -7.73 6.58
CA ALA A 31 21.73 -8.74 7.54
C ALA A 31 22.62 -10.00 7.59
N GLY A 32 23.72 -10.05 6.82
CA GLY A 32 24.61 -11.22 6.76
C GLY A 32 24.04 -12.40 5.97
N LEU A 33 22.96 -12.20 5.22
CA LEU A 33 22.37 -13.22 4.35
C LEU A 33 23.05 -13.21 2.98
N ARG A 34 23.09 -14.37 2.33
CA ARG A 34 23.60 -14.52 0.97
C ARG A 34 22.44 -14.55 -0.03
N PRO A 35 22.28 -13.53 -0.91
CA PRO A 35 21.32 -13.56 -2.00
C PRO A 35 21.49 -14.79 -2.90
N ASP A 36 20.37 -15.42 -3.26
CA ASP A 36 20.33 -16.67 -4.04
C ASP A 36 19.33 -16.60 -5.21
N GLY A 37 18.59 -15.50 -5.33
CA GLY A 37 17.68 -15.24 -6.45
C GLY A 37 16.71 -14.12 -6.12
N SER A 38 16.16 -13.46 -7.14
CA SER A 38 15.11 -12.47 -6.97
C SER A 38 14.11 -12.53 -8.12
N GLY A 39 12.94 -11.97 -7.90
CA GLY A 39 11.91 -11.93 -8.92
C GLY A 39 10.81 -10.93 -8.63
N ARG A 40 9.81 -10.94 -9.51
CA ARG A 40 8.59 -10.15 -9.37
C ARG A 40 7.40 -11.10 -9.39
N VAL A 41 6.41 -10.82 -8.57
CA VAL A 41 5.15 -11.54 -8.53
C VAL A 41 4.01 -10.55 -8.72
N SER A 42 3.10 -10.86 -9.64
CA SER A 42 1.83 -10.13 -9.74
C SER A 42 0.97 -10.55 -8.55
N CYS A 43 0.67 -9.61 -7.66
CA CYS A 43 -0.16 -9.84 -6.47
C CYS A 43 -1.27 -8.78 -6.44
N PRO A 44 -2.22 -8.85 -7.38
CA PRO A 44 -3.32 -7.90 -7.44
C PRO A 44 -4.21 -8.00 -6.21
N PHE A 45 -4.75 -6.87 -5.76
CA PHE A 45 -5.77 -6.87 -4.72
C PHE A 45 -7.15 -6.94 -5.39
N GLY A 46 -7.81 -8.08 -5.20
CA GLY A 46 -9.14 -8.37 -5.70
C GLY A 46 -10.17 -8.36 -4.57
N TYR A 47 -11.28 -7.67 -4.79
CA TYR A 47 -12.40 -7.63 -3.86
C TYR A 47 -13.71 -7.91 -4.59
N ALA A 48 -14.66 -8.53 -3.89
CA ALA A 48 -15.97 -8.88 -4.45
C ALA A 48 -16.77 -7.64 -4.89
N ASP A 49 -16.63 -6.54 -4.15
CA ASP A 49 -17.33 -5.27 -4.37
C ASP A 49 -16.54 -4.10 -3.74
N THR A 50 -17.01 -2.88 -4.01
CA THR A 50 -16.42 -1.64 -3.47
C THR A 50 -16.42 -1.61 -1.95
N ASP A 51 -17.49 -2.07 -1.29
CA ASP A 51 -17.59 -2.03 0.17
C ASP A 51 -16.54 -2.95 0.82
N SER A 52 -16.31 -4.12 0.22
CA SER A 52 -15.26 -5.06 0.62
C SER A 52 -13.87 -4.48 0.40
N ALA A 53 -13.67 -3.74 -0.70
CA ALA A 53 -12.41 -3.04 -0.96
C ALA A 53 -12.16 -1.93 0.06
N VAL A 54 -13.17 -1.11 0.41
CA VAL A 54 -13.05 -0.07 1.44
C VAL A 54 -12.70 -0.70 2.78
N ARG A 55 -13.40 -1.76 3.22
CA ARG A 55 -13.05 -2.48 4.46
C ARG A 55 -11.63 -3.04 4.43
N GLY A 56 -11.21 -3.60 3.31
CA GLY A 56 -9.85 -4.13 3.12
C GLY A 56 -8.77 -3.05 3.19
N LEU A 57 -9.03 -1.87 2.66
CA LEU A 57 -8.09 -0.74 2.74
C LEU A 57 -8.04 -0.14 4.15
N LEU A 58 -9.19 0.00 4.81
CA LEU A 58 -9.27 0.50 6.18
C LEU A 58 -8.58 -0.42 7.20
N SER A 59 -8.63 -1.75 7.00
CA SER A 59 -7.98 -2.71 7.90
C SER A 59 -6.44 -2.60 7.94
N THR A 60 -5.84 -1.87 7.00
CA THR A 60 -4.39 -1.59 7.01
C THR A 60 -3.97 -0.61 8.11
N GLY A 61 -4.91 0.15 8.69
CA GLY A 61 -4.63 1.24 9.63
C GLY A 61 -3.97 2.48 8.99
N LEU A 62 -3.68 2.46 7.68
CA LEU A 62 -3.02 3.57 6.99
C LEU A 62 -3.88 4.84 6.95
N PHE A 63 -5.20 4.71 7.13
CA PHE A 63 -6.16 5.80 7.06
C PHE A 63 -6.60 6.33 8.44
N ASP A 64 -6.12 5.75 9.54
CA ASP A 64 -6.54 6.11 10.90
C ASP A 64 -6.28 7.59 11.21
N ALA A 65 -5.15 8.13 10.76
CA ALA A 65 -4.82 9.54 10.92
C ALA A 65 -5.78 10.45 10.11
N ALA A 66 -6.21 10.00 8.94
CA ALA A 66 -7.20 10.74 8.13
C ALA A 66 -8.56 10.72 8.82
N ILE A 67 -8.99 9.56 9.33
CA ILE A 67 -10.25 9.42 10.09
C ILE A 67 -10.24 10.32 11.32
N ALA A 68 -9.14 10.37 12.08
CA ALA A 68 -9.02 11.22 13.25
C ALA A 68 -9.03 12.72 12.93
N ALA A 69 -8.56 13.10 11.74
CA ALA A 69 -8.48 14.50 11.32
C ALA A 69 -9.75 14.99 10.60
N THR A 70 -10.55 14.08 10.04
CA THR A 70 -11.87 14.36 9.45
C THR A 70 -12.95 13.57 10.21
N ASP A 71 -13.44 12.48 9.62
CA ASP A 71 -14.30 11.47 10.20
C ASP A 71 -14.35 10.23 9.27
N ALA A 72 -14.91 9.13 9.75
CA ALA A 72 -14.99 7.88 8.99
C ALA A 72 -15.83 8.02 7.70
N LYS A 73 -16.94 8.78 7.72
CA LYS A 73 -17.81 8.92 6.54
C LYS A 73 -17.09 9.64 5.41
N GLN A 74 -16.31 10.67 5.75
CA GLN A 74 -15.51 11.40 4.79
C GLN A 74 -14.43 10.51 4.18
N VAL A 75 -13.73 9.70 4.99
CA VAL A 75 -12.71 8.77 4.47
C VAL A 75 -13.34 7.68 3.60
N ASP A 76 -14.45 7.08 4.02
CA ASP A 76 -15.18 6.07 3.25
C ASP A 76 -15.60 6.59 1.87
N LYS A 77 -16.12 7.82 1.81
CA LYS A 77 -16.48 8.50 0.56
C LYS A 77 -15.26 8.65 -0.36
N GLU A 78 -14.16 9.21 0.14
CA GLU A 78 -12.97 9.45 -0.68
C GLU A 78 -12.30 8.14 -1.15
N LEU A 79 -12.33 7.08 -0.33
CA LEU A 79 -11.89 5.75 -0.74
C LEU A 79 -12.79 5.16 -1.82
N THR A 80 -14.11 5.24 -1.65
CA THR A 80 -15.10 4.79 -2.64
C THR A 80 -14.86 5.48 -3.98
N GLU A 81 -14.67 6.80 -3.98
CA GLU A 81 -14.39 7.58 -5.18
C GLU A 81 -13.08 7.13 -5.86
N ALA A 82 -12.01 6.98 -5.08
CA ALA A 82 -10.70 6.56 -5.59
C ALA A 82 -10.72 5.14 -6.19
N LEU A 83 -11.66 4.29 -5.77
CA LEU A 83 -11.82 2.91 -6.24
C LEU A 83 -12.58 2.81 -7.57
N HIS A 84 -13.27 3.86 -8.04
CA HIS A 84 -14.03 3.80 -9.29
C HIS A 84 -13.19 3.37 -10.49
N ARG A 85 -11.93 3.84 -10.60
CA ARG A 85 -11.02 3.44 -11.68
C ARG A 85 -10.60 1.97 -11.66
N HIS A 86 -10.76 1.31 -10.52
CA HIS A 86 -10.38 -0.09 -10.30
C HIS A 86 -11.59 -1.02 -10.30
N ARG A 87 -12.81 -0.47 -10.34
CA ARG A 87 -14.06 -1.23 -10.41
C ARG A 87 -14.28 -1.73 -11.83
N ARG A 88 -14.58 -3.03 -11.96
CA ARG A 88 -14.94 -3.69 -13.21
C ARG A 88 -16.45 -3.63 -13.45
N PRO A 89 -16.92 -3.86 -14.70
CA PRO A 89 -18.35 -3.86 -15.02
C PRO A 89 -19.18 -4.85 -14.20
N ASP A 90 -18.60 -5.96 -13.77
CA ASP A 90 -19.24 -6.99 -12.93
C ASP A 90 -19.37 -6.59 -11.45
N GLY A 91 -18.91 -5.39 -11.07
CA GLY A 91 -18.97 -4.89 -9.70
C GLY A 91 -17.73 -5.21 -8.86
N THR A 92 -16.87 -6.14 -9.31
CA THR A 92 -15.63 -6.47 -8.59
C THR A 92 -14.63 -5.31 -8.65
N VAL A 93 -13.76 -5.23 -7.64
CA VAL A 93 -12.65 -4.28 -7.64
C VAL A 93 -11.35 -5.04 -7.88
N TRP A 94 -10.54 -4.55 -8.81
CA TRP A 94 -9.25 -5.12 -9.16
C TRP A 94 -8.16 -4.06 -9.20
N MET A 95 -7.26 -4.09 -8.23
CA MET A 95 -6.11 -3.19 -8.14
C MET A 95 -4.84 -3.95 -8.56
N PRO A 96 -4.23 -3.63 -9.72
CA PRO A 96 -3.00 -4.29 -10.13
C PRO A 96 -1.87 -3.92 -9.17
N ASN A 97 -1.11 -4.92 -8.72
CA ASN A 97 0.05 -4.69 -7.88
C ASN A 97 1.14 -5.74 -8.17
N VAL A 98 2.40 -5.33 -8.10
CA VAL A 98 3.57 -6.18 -8.36
C VAL A 98 4.51 -6.06 -7.19
N PHE A 99 4.79 -7.19 -6.53
CA PHE A 99 5.78 -7.24 -5.46
C PHE A 99 7.09 -7.77 -5.99
N ARG A 100 8.18 -7.20 -5.50
CA ARG A 100 9.53 -7.73 -5.68
C ARG A 100 9.85 -8.64 -4.49
N TYR A 101 10.43 -9.80 -4.75
CA TYR A 101 10.91 -10.71 -3.71
C TYR A 101 12.39 -11.04 -3.91
N LEU A 102 13.03 -11.43 -2.81
CA LEU A 102 14.40 -11.93 -2.75
C LEU A 102 14.40 -13.27 -2.02
N ILE A 103 15.12 -14.24 -2.55
CA ILE A 103 15.49 -15.47 -1.88
C ILE A 103 16.94 -15.28 -1.39
N ALA A 104 17.19 -15.55 -0.12
CA ALA A 104 18.51 -15.49 0.47
C ALA A 104 18.72 -16.68 1.41
N ARG A 105 19.97 -17.10 1.56
CA ARG A 105 20.38 -18.21 2.42
C ARG A 105 21.14 -17.69 3.63
N VAL A 106 21.04 -18.42 4.74
CA VAL A 106 22.01 -18.30 5.84
C VAL A 106 23.34 -18.90 5.34
N PRO A 107 24.48 -18.23 5.53
CA PRO A 107 25.79 -18.72 5.11
C PRO A 107 26.16 -20.11 5.64
#